data_AF-A0A8B6FYB0-F1
#
_entry.id   AF-A0A8B6FYB0-F1
#
_cell.length_a   1.000
_cell.length_b   1.000
_cell.length_c   1.000
_cell.angle_alpha   90.00
_cell.angle_beta   90.00
_cell.angle_gamma   90.00
#
_symmetry.space_group_name_H-M   'P 1'
#
loop_
_entity.id
_entity.type
_entity.pdbx_description
1 polymer ?
#
loop_
_entity_poly.entity_id
_entity_poly.type
_entity_poly.pdbx_seq_one_letter_code
_entity_poly.pdbx_strand_id
1 'polypeptide(L)'
;MIDNGIQWWDCWPSESPDINPIEMVWNMLKRRLAKKNLKTKDDLQTALQEFWTRDLTIEYCNRFIDHLYKVVPVVIALEGRATADVPRKIFPERSYGKSISYFKTKLDDPSFTKKIEHLLPH
;
A
#
# COMPACT_ATOMS: atom_id res chain seq x y z
N MET A 1 0.44 22.29 19.63
CA MET A 1 1.60 21.47 20.04
C MET A 1 2.28 20.96 18.79
N ILE A 2 3.37 21.60 18.39
CA ILE A 2 4.30 21.14 17.34
C ILE A 2 5.68 21.24 17.99
N ASP A 3 5.90 20.46 19.05
CA ASP A 3 7.07 20.67 19.91
C ASP A 3 8.37 20.12 19.29
N ASN A 4 8.28 19.39 18.18
CA ASN A 4 9.43 18.76 17.51
C ASN A 4 9.56 19.08 16.01
N GLY A 5 8.78 20.02 15.46
CA GLY A 5 8.80 20.32 14.02
C GLY A 5 8.32 19.18 13.10
N ILE A 6 7.71 18.14 13.68
CA ILE A 6 7.14 17.01 12.93
C ILE A 6 5.82 17.46 12.31
N GLN A 7 5.74 17.36 10.97
CA GLN A 7 4.50 17.54 10.25
C GLN A 7 3.68 16.24 10.37
N TRP A 8 2.70 16.25 11.25
CA TRP A 8 1.74 15.15 11.38
C TRP A 8 0.77 15.17 10.20
N TRP A 9 0.19 14.02 9.87
CA TRP A 9 -0.95 13.98 8.97
C TRP A 9 -2.19 14.38 9.77
N ASP A 10 -2.65 15.62 9.56
CA ASP A 10 -3.80 16.18 10.27
C ASP A 10 -5.13 15.48 9.93
N CYS A 11 -5.18 14.73 8.82
CA CYS A 11 -6.35 14.00 8.36
C CYS A 11 -5.99 12.56 7.96
N TRP A 12 -5.90 11.65 8.94
CA TRP A 12 -5.89 10.21 8.67
C TRP A 12 -7.32 9.67 8.57
N PRO A 13 -7.75 9.12 7.44
CA PRO A 13 -9.10 8.56 7.31
C PRO A 13 -9.24 7.30 8.18
N SER A 14 -10.33 7.22 8.94
CA SER A 14 -10.71 6.01 9.69
C SER A 14 -10.85 4.80 8.76
N GLU A 15 -10.60 3.59 9.28
CA GLU A 15 -10.79 2.32 8.54
C GLU A 15 -10.07 2.23 7.18
N SER A 16 -8.89 2.85 7.05
CA SER A 16 -8.11 2.87 5.79
C SER A 16 -6.80 2.07 5.88
N PRO A 17 -6.83 0.73 6.05
CA PRO A 17 -5.63 -0.09 6.06
C PRO A 17 -4.92 -0.09 4.70
N ASP A 18 -5.68 0.10 3.61
CA ASP A 18 -5.16 0.16 2.22
C ASP A 18 -4.17 1.32 1.99
N ILE A 19 -4.23 2.37 2.81
CA ILE A 19 -3.37 3.56 2.72
C ILE A 19 -2.18 3.48 3.69
N ASN A 20 -2.16 2.49 4.59
CA ASN A 20 -1.09 2.33 5.56
C ASN A 20 0.04 1.42 5.01
N PRO A 21 1.22 1.97 4.67
CA PRO A 21 2.30 1.16 4.11
C PRO A 21 2.80 0.09 5.10
N ILE A 22 2.57 0.26 6.41
CA ILE A 22 2.97 -0.75 7.40
C ILE A 22 2.18 -2.06 7.23
N GLU A 23 0.94 -2.01 6.74
CA GLU A 23 0.15 -3.22 6.45
C GLU A 23 0.82 -4.06 5.35
N MET A 24 1.46 -3.40 4.40
CA MET A 24 2.24 -4.08 3.36
C MET A 24 3.49 -4.75 3.95
N VAL A 25 4.15 -4.08 4.90
CA VAL A 25 5.30 -4.63 5.65
C VAL A 25 4.86 -5.86 6.44
N TRP A 26 3.74 -5.78 7.16
CA TRP A 26 3.18 -6.89 7.93
C TRP A 26 2.80 -8.08 7.06
N ASN A 27 2.20 -7.83 5.90
CA ASN A 27 1.89 -8.87 4.93
C ASN A 27 3.17 -9.54 4.39
N MET A 28 4.21 -8.77 4.10
CA MET A 28 5.51 -9.32 3.68
C MET A 28 6.12 -10.17 4.79
N LEU A 29 6.11 -9.69 6.03
CA LEU A 29 6.62 -10.42 7.20
C LEU A 29 5.89 -11.75 7.38
N LYS A 30 4.55 -11.73 7.43
CA LYS A 30 3.73 -12.95 7.58
C LYS A 30 4.05 -13.98 6.50
N ARG A 31 4.21 -13.56 5.24
CA ARG A 31 4.59 -14.45 4.13
C ARG A 31 5.99 -15.03 4.27
N ARG A 32 6.94 -14.28 4.83
CA ARG A 32 8.30 -14.77 5.10
C ARG A 32 8.32 -15.76 6.25
N LEU A 33 7.61 -15.46 7.34
CA LEU A 33 7.49 -16.35 8.50
C LEU A 33 6.74 -17.64 8.15
N ALA A 34 5.67 -17.57 7.35
CA ALA A 34 4.91 -18.75 6.91
C ALA A 34 5.74 -19.75 6.07
N LYS A 35 6.83 -19.30 5.45
CA LYS A 35 7.76 -20.16 4.72
C LYS A 35 8.78 -20.84 5.64
N LYS A 36 8.96 -20.34 6.86
CA LYS A 36 9.87 -20.91 7.85
C LYS A 36 9.08 -21.86 8.75
N ASN A 37 9.66 -23.02 9.05
CA ASN A 37 9.07 -23.96 10.00
C ASN A 37 9.49 -23.59 11.43
N LEU A 38 8.90 -22.51 11.95
CA LEU A 38 9.20 -21.98 13.28
C LEU A 38 8.49 -22.84 14.35
N LYS A 39 9.24 -23.40 15.30
CA LYS A 39 8.70 -24.31 16.33
C LYS A 39 8.78 -23.73 17.73
N THR A 40 9.68 -22.78 17.95
CA THR A 40 9.90 -22.15 19.26
C THR A 40 9.74 -20.63 19.20
N LYS A 41 9.58 -20.02 20.37
CA LYS A 41 9.52 -18.54 20.49
C LYS A 41 10.84 -17.89 20.06
N ASP A 42 11.97 -18.53 20.34
CA ASP A 42 13.30 -18.02 19.99
C ASP A 42 13.53 -18.05 18.48
N ASP A 43 13.04 -19.08 17.78
CA ASP A 43 13.05 -19.13 16.32
C ASP A 43 12.25 -17.97 15.72
N LEU A 44 11.09 -17.67 16.31
CA LEU A 44 10.25 -16.56 15.87
C LEU A 44 10.94 -15.21 16.09
N GLN A 45 11.54 -14.99 17.25
CA GLN A 45 12.26 -13.75 17.56
C GLN A 45 13.46 -13.56 16.63
N THR A 46 14.21 -14.61 16.36
CA THR A 46 15.34 -14.61 15.41
C THR A 46 14.84 -14.28 14.00
N ALA A 47 13.77 -14.95 13.54
CA ALA A 47 13.21 -14.71 12.22
C ALA A 47 12.66 -13.28 12.05
N LEU A 48 12.09 -12.69 13.11
CA LEU A 48 11.67 -11.29 13.12
C LEU A 48 12.87 -10.35 12.96
N GLN A 49 13.93 -10.55 13.75
CA GLN A 49 15.14 -9.73 13.65
C GLN A 49 15.80 -9.83 12.27
N GLU A 50 15.90 -11.03 11.72
CA GLU A 50 16.40 -11.25 10.36
C GLU A 50 15.54 -10.52 9.31
N PHE A 51 14.22 -10.54 9.48
CA PHE A 51 13.33 -9.83 8.55
C PHE A 51 13.61 -8.33 8.54
N TRP A 52 13.67 -7.69 9.71
CA TRP A 52 13.88 -6.25 9.81
C TRP A 52 15.27 -5.81 9.36
N THR A 53 16.28 -6.66 9.55
CA THR A 53 17.68 -6.32 9.23
C THR A 53 18.11 -6.70 7.82
N ARG A 54 17.53 -7.76 7.23
CA ARG A 54 17.97 -8.30 5.94
C ARG A 54 16.90 -8.27 4.86
N ASP A 55 15.64 -8.55 5.20
CA ASP A 55 14.57 -8.69 4.20
C ASP A 55 13.85 -7.38 3.88
N LEU A 56 13.68 -6.50 4.86
CA LEU A 56 13.09 -5.18 4.67
C LEU A 56 14.14 -4.20 4.12
N THR A 57 14.41 -4.30 2.83
CA THR A 57 15.35 -3.41 2.16
C THR A 57 14.70 -2.07 1.78
N ILE A 58 15.53 -1.06 1.51
CA ILE A 58 15.09 0.27 1.06
C ILE A 58 14.25 0.17 -0.22
N GLU A 59 14.57 -0.75 -1.11
CA GLU A 59 13.82 -0.98 -2.36
C GLU A 59 12.39 -1.47 -2.09
N TYR A 60 12.18 -2.29 -1.04
CA TYR A 60 10.85 -2.71 -0.63
C TYR A 60 10.08 -1.54 0.00
N CYS A 61 10.72 -0.75 0.86
CA CYS A 61 10.12 0.46 1.45
C CYS A 61 9.65 1.43 0.35
N ASN A 62 10.52 1.73 -0.62
CA ASN A 62 10.17 2.58 -1.76
C ASN A 62 9.02 2.00 -2.58
N ARG A 63 8.99 0.68 -2.79
CA ARG A 63 7.87 0.02 -3.50
C ARG A 63 6.55 0.15 -2.75
N PHE A 64 6.55 0.12 -1.42
CA PHE A 64 5.35 0.32 -0.61
C PHE A 64 4.87 1.77 -0.69
N ILE A 65 5.79 2.73 -0.69
CA ILE A 65 5.46 4.15 -0.91
C ILE A 65 4.90 4.36 -2.32
N ASP A 66 5.55 3.82 -3.35
CA ASP A 66 5.09 3.90 -4.73
C ASP A 66 3.68 3.31 -4.90
N HIS A 67 3.35 2.26 -4.15
CA HIS A 67 2.01 1.70 -4.16
C HIS A 67 0.95 2.71 -3.68
N LEU A 68 1.25 3.55 -2.69
CA LEU A 68 0.32 4.58 -2.24
C LEU A 68 0.03 5.61 -3.33
N TYR A 69 1.02 5.98 -4.15
CA TYR A 69 0.81 6.87 -5.29
C TYR A 69 -0.17 6.30 -6.32
N LYS A 70 -0.32 4.98 -6.36
CA LYS A 70 -1.28 4.28 -7.20
C LYS A 70 -2.65 4.11 -6.53
N VAL A 71 -2.71 3.86 -5.23
CA VAL A 71 -3.96 3.59 -4.50
C VAL A 71 -4.72 4.87 -4.19
N VAL A 72 -4.04 5.92 -3.71
CA VAL A 72 -4.67 7.17 -3.26
C VAL A 72 -5.56 7.80 -4.35
N PRO A 73 -5.14 7.92 -5.62
CA PRO A 73 -6.01 8.45 -6.67
C PRO A 73 -7.27 7.62 -6.90
N VAL A 74 -7.18 6.30 -6.73
CA VAL A 74 -8.34 5.40 -6.86
C VAL A 74 -9.29 5.59 -5.68
N VAL A 75 -8.78 5.68 -4.44
CA VAL A 75 -9.63 5.96 -3.26
C VAL A 75 -10.42 7.26 -3.46
N ILE A 76 -9.77 8.30 -4.00
CA ILE A 76 -10.43 9.57 -4.31
C ILE A 76 -11.51 9.38 -5.38
N ALA A 77 -11.21 8.67 -6.46
CA ALA A 77 -12.19 8.37 -7.52
C ALA A 77 -13.35 7.48 -7.05
N LEU A 78 -13.15 6.70 -5.98
CA LEU A 78 -14.14 5.87 -5.33
C LEU A 78 -14.89 6.58 -4.19
N GLU A 79 -14.66 7.88 -4.00
CA GLU A 79 -15.26 8.70 -2.94
C GLU A 79 -15.05 8.10 -1.53
N GLY A 80 -13.88 7.48 -1.30
CA GLY A 80 -13.53 6.87 -0.02
C GLY A 80 -14.06 5.46 0.20
N ARG A 81 -14.69 4.81 -0.80
CA ARG A 81 -15.07 3.39 -0.71
C ARG A 81 -13.84 2.48 -0.72
N ALA A 82 -14.02 1.26 -0.22
CA ALA A 82 -12.98 0.24 -0.16
C ALA A 82 -12.40 -0.05 -1.56
N THR A 83 -11.08 0.08 -1.68
CA THR A 83 -10.38 -0.11 -2.96
C THR A 83 -10.21 -1.58 -3.35
N ALA A 84 -10.06 -2.50 -2.39
CA ALA A 84 -9.84 -3.93 -2.66
C ALA A 84 -8.83 -4.16 -3.81
N ASP A 85 -9.18 -4.97 -4.81
CA ASP A 85 -8.34 -5.25 -5.98
C ASP A 85 -8.49 -4.23 -7.12
N VAL A 86 -9.29 -3.18 -6.96
CA VAL A 86 -9.61 -2.21 -8.01
C VAL A 86 -8.35 -1.51 -8.55
N PRO A 87 -7.39 -1.01 -7.73
CA PRO A 87 -6.16 -0.41 -8.26
C PRO A 87 -5.33 -1.39 -9.11
N ARG A 88 -5.37 -2.69 -8.80
CA ARG A 88 -4.68 -3.74 -9.56
C ARG A 88 -5.38 -4.03 -10.90
N LYS A 89 -6.72 -4.00 -10.93
CA LYS A 89 -7.51 -4.22 -12.15
C LYS A 89 -7.44 -3.03 -13.11
N ILE A 90 -7.43 -1.81 -12.58
CA ILE A 90 -7.36 -0.57 -13.35
C ILE A 90 -5.96 -0.38 -13.91
N PHE A 91 -4.92 -0.45 -13.06
CA PHE A 91 -3.54 -0.29 -13.50
C PHE A 91 -2.83 -1.65 -13.45
N PRO A 92 -2.75 -2.40 -14.57
CA PRO A 92 -1.97 -3.63 -14.60
C PRO A 92 -0.47 -3.36 -14.43
N GLU A 93 -0.01 -2.14 -14.70
CA GLU A 93 1.39 -1.75 -14.52
C GLU A 93 1.83 -1.68 -13.04
N ARG A 94 3.13 -1.86 -12.84
CA ARG A 94 3.79 -1.61 -11.55
C ARG A 94 3.92 -0.11 -11.30
N SER A 95 3.84 0.29 -10.03
CA SER A 95 3.97 1.68 -9.58
C SER A 95 5.39 2.22 -9.52
N TYR A 96 6.40 1.34 -9.64
CA TYR A 96 7.81 1.73 -9.54
C TYR A 96 8.17 2.88 -10.49
N GLY A 97 8.73 3.95 -9.91
CA GLY A 97 9.19 5.14 -10.64
C GLY A 97 8.07 6.02 -11.21
N LYS A 98 6.82 5.85 -10.76
CA LYS A 98 5.67 6.64 -11.24
C LYS A 98 5.18 7.58 -10.16
N SER A 99 4.92 8.83 -10.54
CA SER A 99 4.38 9.83 -9.63
C SER A 99 2.87 9.65 -9.45
N ILE A 100 2.33 10.25 -8.39
CA ILE A 100 0.89 10.35 -8.19
C ILE A 100 0.19 11.05 -9.38
N SER A 101 0.86 12.03 -10.00
CA SER A 101 0.33 12.76 -11.17
C SER A 101 0.13 11.84 -12.37
N TYR A 102 1.05 10.89 -12.60
CA TYR A 102 0.89 9.90 -13.67
C TYR A 102 -0.41 9.09 -13.50
N PHE A 103 -0.73 8.65 -12.28
CA PHE A 103 -1.94 7.88 -12.02
C PHE A 103 -3.20 8.73 -12.08
N LYS A 104 -3.14 10.00 -11.65
CA LYS A 104 -4.25 10.95 -11.80
C LYS A 104 -4.60 11.18 -13.27
N THR A 105 -3.62 11.51 -14.11
CA THR A 105 -3.85 11.72 -15.55
C THR A 105 -4.44 10.50 -16.24
N LYS A 106 -4.13 9.28 -15.77
CA LYS A 106 -4.75 8.06 -16.28
C LYS A 106 -6.20 7.85 -15.83
N LEU A 107 -6.58 8.34 -14.64
CA LEU A 107 -7.96 8.27 -14.17
C LEU A 107 -8.86 9.27 -14.89
N ASP A 108 -8.29 10.38 -15.35
CA ASP A 108 -8.98 11.41 -16.14
C ASP A 108 -9.34 10.93 -17.56
N ASP A 109 -8.74 9.81 -18.03
CA ASP A 109 -9.08 9.20 -19.31
C ASP A 109 -10.47 8.52 -19.23
N PRO A 110 -11.43 8.88 -20.10
CA PRO A 110 -12.80 8.34 -20.11
C PRO A 110 -12.88 6.81 -20.19
N SER A 111 -11.86 6.15 -20.72
CA SER A 111 -11.79 4.69 -20.76
C SER A 111 -11.64 4.06 -19.37
N PHE A 112 -11.07 4.77 -18.40
CA PHE A 112 -10.85 4.27 -17.05
C PHE A 112 -12.02 4.59 -16.12
N THR A 113 -12.66 5.75 -16.28
CA THR A 113 -13.88 6.11 -15.54
C THR A 113 -14.99 5.06 -15.73
N LYS A 114 -15.22 4.64 -16.98
CA LYS A 114 -16.18 3.56 -17.29
C LYS A 114 -15.82 2.21 -16.66
N LYS A 115 -14.53 1.91 -16.52
CA LYS A 115 -14.07 0.69 -15.84
C LYS A 115 -14.30 0.76 -14.34
N ILE A 116 -14.14 1.93 -13.72
CA ILE A 116 -14.43 2.13 -12.29
C ILE A 116 -15.92 1.91 -12.03
N GLU A 117 -16.78 2.57 -12.81
CA GLU A 117 -18.24 2.43 -12.70
C GLU A 117 -18.70 0.98 -12.84
N HIS A 118 -18.09 0.21 -13.75
CA HIS A 118 -18.42 -1.20 -13.93
C HIS A 118 -17.86 -2.12 -12.83
N LEU A 119 -16.80 -1.72 -12.14
CA LEU A 119 -16.14 -2.51 -11.09
C LEU A 119 -16.71 -2.26 -9.69
N LEU A 120 -17.57 -1.26 -9.53
CA LEU A 120 -18.28 -0.98 -8.28
C LEU A 120 -19.68 -1.61 -8.32
N PRO A 121 -20.04 -2.48 -7.37
CA PRO A 121 -21.44 -2.84 -7.19
C PRO A 121 -22.23 -1.60 -6.74
N HIS A 122 -23.38 -1.37 -7.39
CA HIS A 122 -24.35 -0.33 -7.02
C HIS A 122 -24.83 -0.49 -5.57
#